data_AF-A6HAZ4-F1
#
_entry.id   AF-A6HAZ4-F1
#
_cell.length_a   1.000
_cell.length_b   1.000
_cell.length_c   1.000
_cell.angle_alpha   90.00
_cell.angle_beta   90.00
_cell.angle_gamma   90.00
#
_symmetry.space_group_name_H-M   'P 1'
#
loop_
_entity.id
_entity.type
_entity.pdbx_description
1 polymer ?
#
loop_
_entity_poly.entity_id
_entity_poly.type
_entity_poly.pdbx_seq_one_letter_code
_entity_poly.pdbx_strand_id
1 'polypeptide(L)' 'MVKVEPNVKKLEDLLQGGDVEEGILQAKRELSLATKMLQWKPWESLVEEPPADQRK' A
#
# COMPACT_ATOMS: atom_id res chain seq x y z
N MET A 1 11.32 -1.79 -13.28
CA MET A 1 11.27 -0.31 -13.27
C MET A 1 12.45 0.28 -12.51
N VAL A 2 12.66 0.00 -11.21
CA VAL A 2 13.84 0.51 -10.46
C VAL A 2 15.20 -0.05 -10.96
N LYS A 3 15.25 -1.30 -11.40
CA LYS A 3 16.50 -1.91 -11.94
C LYS A 3 16.89 -1.42 -13.35
N VAL A 4 16.06 -0.59 -13.98
CA VAL A 4 16.21 -0.21 -15.40
C VAL A 4 16.95 1.12 -15.52
N GLU A 5 16.68 2.05 -14.60
CA GLU A 5 17.22 3.41 -14.67
C GLU A 5 18.08 3.76 -13.44
N PRO A 6 19.41 3.94 -13.59
CA PRO A 6 20.29 4.30 -12.49
C PRO A 6 20.17 5.78 -12.08
N ASN A 7 19.44 6.59 -12.85
CA ASN A 7 19.28 8.01 -12.59
C ASN A 7 18.00 8.29 -11.78
N VAL A 8 18.21 8.78 -10.55
CA VAL A 8 17.17 9.10 -9.56
C VAL A 8 16.08 10.02 -10.13
N LYS A 9 16.46 11.11 -10.82
CA LYS A 9 15.49 12.08 -11.39
C LYS A 9 14.56 11.48 -12.42
N LYS A 10 15.10 10.63 -13.31
CA LYS A 10 14.28 9.95 -14.34
C LYS A 10 13.35 8.92 -13.70
N LEU A 11 13.79 8.30 -12.60
CA LEU A 11 12.98 7.33 -11.88
C LEU A 11 11.80 8.02 -11.17
N GLU A 12 12.01 9.20 -10.60
CA GLU A 12 10.95 10.03 -9.99
C GLU A 12 9.91 10.46 -11.04
N ASP A 13 10.37 10.96 -12.19
CA ASP A 13 9.48 11.33 -13.31
C ASP A 13 8.66 10.13 -13.83
N LEU A 14 9.25 8.92 -13.85
CA LEU A 14 8.58 7.70 -14.28
C LEU A 14 7.59 7.15 -13.24
N LEU A 15 7.90 7.31 -11.95
CA LEU A 15 7.05 6.84 -10.85
C LEU A 15 5.88 7.78 -10.58
N GLN A 16 5.90 9.01 -11.12
CA GLN A 16 4.87 10.06 -10.92
C GLN A 16 4.51 10.28 -9.43
N GLY A 17 5.41 9.89 -8.53
CA GLY A 17 5.11 9.56 -7.13
C GLY A 17 5.87 10.41 -6.13
N GLY A 18 6.24 11.63 -6.51
CA GLY A 18 7.07 12.50 -5.69
C GLY A 18 8.53 12.05 -5.61
N ASP A 19 9.20 12.42 -4.52
CA ASP A 19 10.62 12.13 -4.28
C ASP A 19 10.86 10.64 -3.99
N VAL A 20 12.04 10.12 -4.36
CA VAL A 20 12.39 8.69 -4.12
C VAL A 20 12.32 8.30 -2.64
N GLU A 21 12.57 9.24 -1.72
CA GLU A 21 12.46 8.99 -0.27
C GLU A 21 11.05 8.58 0.15
N GLU A 22 10.03 9.23 -0.40
CA GLU A 22 8.63 8.88 -0.17
C GLU A 22 8.31 7.52 -0.79
N GLY A 23 8.86 7.22 -1.97
CA GLY A 23 8.74 5.90 -2.60
C GLY A 23 9.31 4.76 -1.75
N ILE A 24 10.48 4.93 -1.12
CA ILE A 24 11.06 3.93 -0.21
C ILE A 24 10.20 3.80 1.05
N LEU A 25 9.72 4.91 1.60
CA LEU A 25 8.86 4.90 2.78
C LEU A 25 7.54 4.19 2.50
N GLN A 26 6.95 4.43 1.33
CA GLN A 26 5.74 3.77 0.85
C GLN A 26 5.97 2.27 0.68
N ALA A 27 7.07 1.85 0.05
CA ALA A 27 7.41 0.43 -0.09
C ALA A 27 7.54 -0.27 1.28
N LYS A 28 8.12 0.40 2.29
CA LYS A 28 8.19 -0.12 3.67
C LYS A 28 6.80 -0.23 4.31
N ARG A 29 5.93 0.77 4.11
CA ARG A 29 4.55 0.74 4.60
C ARG A 29 3.77 -0.40 3.96
N GLU A 30 3.90 -0.58 2.65
CA GLU A 30 3.26 -1.67 1.89
C GLU A 30 3.74 -3.05 2.35
N LEU A 31 5.04 -3.23 2.60
CA LEU A 31 5.56 -4.49 3.15
C LEU A 31 4.95 -4.80 4.52
N SER A 32 4.85 -3.78 5.39
CA SER A 32 4.19 -3.93 6.69
C SER A 32 2.70 -4.23 6.54
N LEU A 33 2.03 -3.58 5.59
CA LEU A 33 0.62 -3.79 5.30
C LEU A 33 0.37 -5.20 4.78
N ALA A 34 1.16 -5.69 3.83
CA ALA A 34 1.02 -7.05 3.27
C ALA A 34 1.17 -8.12 4.37
N THR A 35 2.14 -7.93 5.26
CA THR A 35 2.33 -8.82 6.43
C THR A 35 1.11 -8.80 7.34
N LYS A 36 0.55 -7.62 7.62
CA LYS A 36 -0.66 -7.48 8.45
C LYS A 36 -1.90 -8.04 7.76
N MET A 37 -2.04 -7.87 6.45
CA MET A 37 -3.14 -8.41 5.66
C MET A 37 -3.19 -9.93 5.71
N LEU A 38 -2.04 -10.62 5.74
CA LEU A 38 -1.99 -12.08 5.94
C LEU A 38 -2.58 -12.51 7.30
N GLN A 39 -2.37 -11.70 8.34
CA GLN A 39 -2.93 -11.96 9.67
C GLN A 39 -4.42 -11.59 9.75
N TRP A 40 -4.80 -10.44 9.19
CA TRP A 40 -6.16 -9.90 9.26
C TRP A 40 -7.13 -10.62 8.34
N LYS A 41 -6.63 -11.22 7.26
CA LYS A 41 -7.41 -11.85 6.19
C LYS A 41 -8.67 -11.05 5.83
N PRO A 42 -8.53 -9.76 5.49
CA PRO A 42 -9.67 -8.88 5.26
C PRO A 42 -10.54 -9.29 4.06
N TRP A 43 -10.07 -10.25 3.27
CA TRP A 43 -10.82 -10.89 2.19
C TRP A 43 -11.78 -12.00 2.66
N GLU A 44 -11.76 -12.38 3.93
CA GLU A 44 -12.77 -13.26 4.52
C GLU A 44 -14.09 -12.51 4.71
N SER A 45 -15.19 -13.27 4.71
CA SER A 45 -16.54 -12.73 4.87
C SER A 45 -16.64 -11.92 6.17
N LEU A 46 -17.49 -10.89 6.16
CA LEU A 46 -17.80 -10.08 7.34
C LEU A 46 -18.08 -10.99 8.54
N VAL A 47 -17.26 -10.83 9.59
CA VAL A 47 -17.34 -11.62 10.82
C VAL A 47 -18.66 -11.38 11.55
N GLU A 48 -19.23 -10.19 11.40
CA GLU A 48 -20.52 -9.85 11.99
C GLU A 48 -21.29 -8.90 11.04
N GLU A 49 -22.58 -9.21 10.80
CA GLU A 49 -23.46 -8.29 10.09
C GLU A 49 -23.76 -7.09 11.00
N PRO A 50 -23.63 -5.85 10.49
CA PRO A 50 -23.85 -4.68 11.33
C PRO A 50 -25.31 -4.63 11.81
N PRO A 51 -25.57 -4.30 13.09
CA PRO A 51 -26.94 -4.13 13.60
C PRO A 51 -27.73 -3.09 12.78
N ALA A 52 -29.02 -3.36 12.59
CA ALA A 52 -29.88 -2.68 11.62
C ALA A 52 -29.99 -1.14 11.75
N ASP A 53 -29.66 -0.57 12.91
CA ASP A 53 -29.67 0.88 13.16
C ASP A 53 -28.29 1.55 13.03
N GLN A 54 -27.20 0.82 12.72
CA GLN A 54 -25.85 1.39 12.65
C GLN A 54 -25.58 2.20 11.36
N ARG A 55 -26.44 2.06 10.33
CA ARG A 55 -26.36 2.80 9.05
C ARG A 55 -27.59 3.67 8.76
N LYS A 56 -28.45 3.93 9.74
CA LYS A 56 -29.52 4.93 9.62
C LYS A 56 -29.00 6.34 9.85
#